data_AF-A0A2D5X3B9-F1
#
_entry.id   AF-A0A2D5X3B9-F1
#
_cell.length_a   1.000
_cell.length_b   1.000
_cell.length_c   1.000
_cell.angle_alpha   90.00
_cell.angle_beta   90.00
_cell.angle_gamma   90.00
#
_symmetry.space_group_name_H-M   'P 1'
#
loop_
_entity.id
_entity.type
_entity.pdbx_description
1 polymer ?
#
loop_
_entity_poly.entity_id
_entity_poly.type
_entity_poly.pdbx_seq_one_letter_code
_entity_poly.pdbx_strand_id
1 'polypeptide(L)'
;MAEQHLYLEHDGKVLLVDAEGDGPQIPVKGREVADGWIYRLPTEEEASKLGLTWEVKRVNRFKFGNQTHEVTHALPDVEWPRNWAWKDNLISDSAVHPVARESVYRTMHRLVAKVVLRNP
;
A
#
# COMPACT_ATOMS: atom_id res chain seq x y z
N MET A 1 -9.40 -19.23 0.09
CA MET A 1 -9.74 -18.01 0.84
C MET A 1 -8.89 -16.87 0.29
N ALA A 2 -9.37 -15.63 0.29
CA ALA A 2 -8.58 -14.48 -0.18
C ALA A 2 -7.79 -13.91 1.00
N GLU A 3 -6.54 -13.54 0.76
CA GLU A 3 -5.74 -12.83 1.75
C GLU A 3 -6.12 -11.35 1.77
N GLN A 4 -6.39 -10.81 2.95
CA GLN A 4 -6.91 -9.46 3.10
C GLN A 4 -5.80 -8.47 3.47
N HIS A 5 -5.80 -7.33 2.81
CA HIS A 5 -4.83 -6.26 2.96
C HIS A 5 -5.56 -4.92 3.07
N LEU A 6 -5.07 -4.04 3.91
CA LEU A 6 -5.56 -2.68 4.05
C LEU A 6 -4.53 -1.70 3.47
N TYR A 7 -4.93 -0.97 2.44
CA TYR A 7 -4.16 0.10 1.84
C TYR A 7 -4.65 1.44 2.38
N LEU A 8 -3.95 1.96 3.39
CA LEU A 8 -4.15 3.32 3.89
C LEU A 8 -3.21 4.27 3.18
N GLU A 9 -3.77 5.22 2.43
CA GLU A 9 -3.01 6.28 1.78
C GLU A 9 -3.56 7.65 2.14
N HIS A 10 -2.66 8.56 2.49
CA HIS A 10 -2.96 9.98 2.65
C HIS A 10 -1.78 10.81 2.13
N ASP A 11 -2.05 11.79 1.28
CA ASP A 11 -1.06 12.67 0.63
C ASP A 11 0.14 11.95 0.00
N GLY A 12 -0.13 10.82 -0.65
CA GLY A 12 0.88 10.03 -1.35
C GLY A 12 1.83 9.24 -0.45
N LYS A 13 1.51 9.16 0.85
CA LYS A 13 2.16 8.25 1.79
C LYS A 13 1.25 7.07 2.12
N VAL A 14 1.86 5.90 2.31
CA VAL A 14 1.20 4.62 2.53
C VAL A 14 1.70 4.02 3.83
N LEU A 15 0.79 3.48 4.64
CA LEU A 15 1.15 2.73 5.84
C LEU A 15 1.76 1.38 5.43
N LEU A 16 2.97 1.12 5.92
CA LEU A 16 3.59 -0.20 5.87
C LEU A 16 3.81 -0.70 7.29
N VAL A 17 3.71 -2.01 7.44
CA VAL A 17 4.08 -2.74 8.66
C VAL A 17 5.11 -3.81 8.31
N ASP A 18 5.78 -4.32 9.33
CA ASP A 18 6.66 -5.48 9.19
C ASP A 18 5.88 -6.81 9.18
N ALA A 19 6.59 -7.93 9.31
CA ALA A 19 5.98 -9.25 9.36
C ALA A 19 5.05 -9.43 10.58
N GLU A 20 5.38 -8.82 11.71
CA GLU A 20 4.66 -8.94 12.99
C GLU A 20 3.46 -7.98 13.06
N GLY A 21 3.33 -7.07 12.10
CA GLY A 21 2.26 -6.08 12.05
C GLY A 21 2.62 -4.77 12.73
N ASP A 22 3.89 -4.60 13.12
CA ASP A 22 4.38 -3.38 13.75
C ASP A 22 4.77 -2.33 12.69
N GLY A 23 4.35 -1.10 12.93
CA GLY A 23 4.63 0.03 12.05
C GLY A 23 4.33 1.37 12.72
N PRO A 24 4.47 2.50 12.00
CA PRO A 24 4.76 2.60 10.57
C PRO A 24 6.22 2.27 10.20
N GLN A 25 6.41 1.50 9.12
CA GLN A 25 7.72 1.19 8.56
C GLN A 25 8.08 2.08 7.37
N ILE A 26 9.37 2.39 7.22
CA ILE A 26 9.90 3.22 6.13
C ILE A 26 10.79 2.35 5.22
N PRO A 27 10.44 2.19 3.94
CA PRO A 27 11.21 1.40 2.99
C PRO A 27 12.48 2.15 2.56
N VAL A 28 13.48 1.39 2.12
CA VAL A 28 14.75 1.90 1.63
C VAL A 28 14.67 2.07 0.12
N LYS A 29 14.65 3.33 -0.32
CA LYS A 29 14.59 3.70 -1.73
C LYS A 29 15.73 3.04 -2.51
N GLY A 30 15.38 2.35 -3.60
CA GLY A 30 16.37 1.74 -4.50
C GLY A 30 17.07 0.51 -3.96
N ARG A 31 16.54 -0.16 -2.91
CA ARG A 31 17.06 -1.45 -2.48
C ARG A 31 16.79 -2.50 -3.55
N GLU A 32 17.83 -2.94 -4.24
CA GLU A 32 17.72 -3.91 -5.33
C GLU A 32 17.64 -5.37 -4.83
N VAL A 33 18.37 -5.70 -3.76
CA VAL A 33 18.49 -7.05 -3.22
C VAL A 33 17.98 -7.10 -1.78
N ALA A 34 17.12 -8.07 -1.49
CA ALA A 34 16.66 -8.43 -0.15
C ALA A 34 16.42 -9.94 -0.10
N ASP A 35 16.76 -10.59 1.01
CA ASP A 35 16.58 -12.04 1.19
C ASP A 35 15.10 -12.45 1.34
N GLY A 36 14.19 -11.47 1.38
CA GLY A 36 12.74 -11.67 1.48
C GLY A 36 11.98 -10.36 1.57
N TRP A 37 10.68 -10.46 1.83
CA TRP A 37 9.83 -9.29 2.06
C TRP A 37 9.84 -8.92 3.55
N ILE A 38 10.29 -7.71 3.84
CA ILE A 38 10.38 -7.15 5.19
C ILE A 38 9.14 -6.31 5.49
N TYR A 39 8.58 -5.65 4.47
CA TYR A 39 7.47 -4.72 4.62
C TYR A 39 6.24 -5.16 3.84
N ARG A 40 5.06 -4.99 4.42
CA ARG A 40 3.76 -5.31 3.79
C ARG A 40 2.69 -4.29 4.14
N LEU A 41 1.53 -4.44 3.49
CA LEU A 41 0.32 -3.74 3.92
C LEU A 41 -0.17 -4.35 5.24
N PRO A 42 -0.73 -3.54 6.15
CA PRO A 42 -1.39 -4.03 7.34
C PRO A 42 -2.70 -4.74 7.02
N THR A 43 -3.20 -5.50 7.96
CA THR A 43 -4.61 -5.91 8.03
C THR A 43 -5.45 -4.82 8.71
N GLU A 44 -6.77 -4.93 8.63
CA GLU A 44 -7.68 -4.03 9.36
C GLU A 44 -7.51 -4.16 10.88
N GLU A 45 -7.22 -5.36 11.38
CA GLU A 45 -6.99 -5.58 12.81
C GLU A 45 -5.71 -4.88 13.28
N GLU A 46 -4.62 -4.98 12.53
CA GLU A 46 -3.35 -4.33 12.86
C GLU A 46 -3.46 -2.81 12.81
N ALA A 47 -4.11 -2.25 11.77
CA ALA A 47 -4.32 -0.81 11.69
C ALA A 47 -5.22 -0.29 12.84
N SER A 48 -6.22 -1.07 13.25
CA SER A 48 -7.05 -0.74 14.42
C SER A 48 -6.24 -0.76 15.72
N LYS A 49 -5.32 -1.73 15.88
CA LYS A 49 -4.40 -1.79 17.04
C LYS A 49 -3.46 -0.60 17.11
N LEU A 50 -3.10 -0.02 15.96
CA LEU A 50 -2.34 1.23 15.88
C LEU A 50 -3.19 2.48 16.20
N GLY A 51 -4.47 2.31 16.55
CA GLY A 51 -5.38 3.40 16.89
C GLY A 51 -5.86 4.20 15.68
N LEU A 52 -5.73 3.64 14.47
CA LEU A 52 -6.15 4.30 13.25
C LEU A 52 -7.62 4.02 12.97
N THR A 53 -8.30 5.01 12.41
CA THR A 53 -9.60 4.84 11.78
C THR A 53 -9.52 5.30 10.34
N TRP A 54 -10.43 4.84 9.49
CA TRP A 54 -10.38 5.14 8.06
C TRP A 54 -11.75 5.04 7.41
N GLU A 55 -11.88 5.72 6.27
CA GLU A 55 -13.04 5.65 5.39
C GLU A 55 -12.71 4.80 4.17
N VAL A 56 -13.39 3.66 4.01
CA VAL A 56 -13.20 2.77 2.86
C VAL A 56 -13.67 3.45 1.57
N LYS A 57 -12.79 3.50 0.58
CA LYS A 57 -13.07 4.10 -0.74
C LYS A 57 -13.41 3.07 -1.80
N ARG A 58 -12.73 1.91 -1.78
CA ARG A 58 -12.97 0.79 -2.70
C ARG A 58 -12.28 -0.47 -2.19
N VAL A 59 -12.71 -1.62 -2.71
CA VAL A 59 -12.02 -2.90 -2.51
C VAL A 59 -11.59 -3.41 -3.88
N ASN A 60 -10.31 -3.77 -4.00
CA ASN A 60 -9.72 -4.33 -5.20
C ASN A 60 -9.39 -5.80 -4.97
N ARG A 61 -9.80 -6.68 -5.88
CA ARG A 61 -9.48 -8.10 -5.81
C ARG A 61 -8.71 -8.55 -7.04
N PHE A 62 -7.55 -9.17 -6.83
CA PHE A 62 -6.71 -9.67 -7.91
C PHE A 62 -5.98 -10.95 -7.52
N LYS A 63 -5.51 -11.69 -8.52
CA LYS A 63 -4.68 -12.87 -8.31
C LYS A 63 -3.22 -12.50 -8.46
N PHE A 64 -2.38 -13.01 -7.55
CA PHE A 64 -0.93 -12.92 -7.64
C PHE A 64 -0.37 -14.31 -7.35
N GLY A 65 0.36 -14.88 -8.32
CA GLY A 65 0.71 -16.31 -8.30
C GLY A 65 -0.54 -17.19 -8.17
N ASN A 66 -0.53 -18.10 -7.19
CA ASN A 66 -1.64 -19.00 -6.90
C ASN A 66 -2.62 -18.47 -5.84
N GLN A 67 -2.40 -17.26 -5.33
CA GLN A 67 -3.19 -16.68 -4.25
C GLN A 67 -4.09 -15.56 -4.79
N THR A 68 -5.25 -15.40 -4.14
CA THR A 68 -6.15 -14.28 -4.41
C THR A 68 -6.01 -13.28 -3.27
N HIS A 69 -5.74 -12.03 -3.60
CA HIS A 69 -5.59 -10.95 -2.64
C HIS A 69 -6.75 -9.98 -2.79
N GLU A 70 -7.25 -9.53 -1.65
CA GLU A 70 -8.28 -8.52 -1.54
C GLU A 70 -7.69 -7.32 -0.78
N VAL A 71 -7.66 -6.16 -1.44
CA VAL A 71 -7.04 -4.94 -0.94
C VAL A 71 -8.11 -3.88 -0.74
N THR A 72 -8.42 -3.58 0.51
CA THR A 72 -9.30 -2.48 0.91
C THR A 72 -8.50 -1.17 0.80
N HIS A 73 -8.84 -0.31 -0.14
CA HIS A 73 -8.27 1.03 -0.22
C HIS A 73 -9.12 1.99 0.63
N ALA A 74 -8.49 2.63 1.60
CA ALA A 74 -9.16 3.56 2.50
C ALA A 74 -8.34 4.82 2.75
N LEU A 75 -9.04 5.91 3.08
CA LEU A 75 -8.46 7.17 3.50
C LEU A 75 -8.39 7.16 5.03
N PRO A 76 -7.20 7.16 5.65
CA PRO A 76 -7.09 7.23 7.10
C PRO A 76 -7.55 8.59 7.63
N ASP A 77 -8.19 8.57 8.79
CA ASP A 77 -8.51 9.77 9.56
C ASP A 77 -7.31 10.14 10.45
N VAL A 78 -6.30 10.73 9.80
CA VAL A 78 -5.09 11.23 10.45
C VAL A 78 -4.77 12.62 9.92
N GLU A 79 -4.36 13.52 10.80
CA GLU A 79 -4.04 14.90 10.42
C GLU A 79 -2.81 14.97 9.50
N TRP A 80 -1.76 14.19 9.81
CA TRP A 80 -0.57 14.15 8.97
C TRP A 80 0.28 12.87 9.19
N PRO A 81 0.43 12.00 8.16
CA PRO A 81 1.18 10.74 8.27
C PRO A 81 2.70 10.98 8.14
N ARG A 82 3.34 11.61 9.14
CA ARG A 82 4.78 11.96 9.08
C ARG A 82 5.68 10.77 8.75
N ASN A 83 5.49 9.67 9.46
CA ASN A 83 6.39 8.52 9.46
C ASN A 83 5.98 7.41 8.48
N TRP A 84 5.06 7.71 7.55
CA TRP A 84 4.59 6.72 6.57
C TRP A 84 5.46 6.70 5.31
N ALA A 85 5.42 5.58 4.61
CA ALA A 85 6.22 5.35 3.42
C ALA A 85 5.75 6.20 2.24
N TRP A 86 6.64 6.92 1.58
CA TRP A 86 6.33 7.52 0.28
C TRP A 86 6.08 6.44 -0.78
N LYS A 87 5.06 6.63 -1.63
CA LYS A 87 4.76 5.72 -2.75
C LYS A 87 5.99 5.41 -3.61
N ASP A 88 6.79 6.42 -3.93
CA ASP A 88 7.99 6.26 -4.77
C ASP A 88 9.09 5.41 -4.10
N ASN A 89 9.22 5.51 -2.78
CA ASN A 89 10.18 4.69 -2.02
C ASN A 89 9.68 3.26 -1.90
N LEU A 90 8.37 3.08 -1.71
CA LEU A 90 7.72 1.78 -1.60
C LEU A 90 7.88 0.95 -2.89
N ILE A 91 7.63 1.55 -4.06
CA ILE A 91 7.72 0.83 -5.34
C ILE A 91 9.16 0.45 -5.72
N SER A 92 10.15 1.16 -5.18
CA SER A 92 11.57 0.99 -5.52
C SER A 92 12.37 0.16 -4.51
N ASP A 93 11.71 -0.42 -3.50
CA ASP A 93 12.34 -1.30 -2.51
C ASP A 93 11.92 -2.77 -2.75
N SER A 94 12.89 -3.62 -3.11
CA SER A 94 12.68 -5.05 -3.34
C SER A 94 12.25 -5.82 -2.08
N ALA A 95 12.48 -5.27 -0.88
CA ALA A 95 12.01 -5.85 0.37
C ALA A 95 10.52 -5.58 0.65
N VAL A 96 9.82 -4.82 -0.19
CA VAL A 96 8.38 -4.60 -0.04
C VAL A 96 7.59 -5.71 -0.73
N HIS A 97 6.59 -6.23 -0.03
CA HIS A 97 5.68 -7.26 -0.51
C HIS A 97 5.05 -6.86 -1.88
N PRO A 98 5.04 -7.76 -2.88
CA PRO A 98 4.54 -7.44 -4.22
C PRO A 98 3.11 -6.88 -4.26
N VAL A 99 2.23 -7.34 -3.38
CA VAL A 99 0.84 -6.83 -3.26
C VAL A 99 0.80 -5.34 -2.92
N ALA A 100 1.72 -4.85 -2.07
CA ALA A 100 1.81 -3.44 -1.73
C ALA A 100 2.29 -2.62 -2.94
N ARG A 101 3.34 -3.08 -3.62
CA ARG A 101 3.88 -2.45 -4.84
C ARG A 101 2.84 -2.39 -5.96
N GLU A 102 2.13 -3.49 -6.19
CA GLU A 102 1.07 -3.59 -7.19
C GLU A 102 -0.11 -2.66 -6.88
N SER A 103 -0.49 -2.54 -5.60
CA SER A 103 -1.55 -1.62 -5.16
C SER A 103 -1.20 -0.15 -5.44
N VAL A 104 0.05 0.24 -5.22
CA VAL A 104 0.55 1.58 -5.57
C VAL A 104 0.59 1.75 -7.09
N TYR A 105 1.17 0.78 -7.81
CA TYR A 105 1.28 0.81 -9.27
C TYR A 105 -0.08 1.01 -9.94
N ARG A 106 -1.12 0.26 -9.52
CA ARG A 106 -2.49 0.40 -10.02
C ARG A 106 -3.11 1.76 -9.72
N THR A 107 -2.78 2.35 -8.57
CA THR A 107 -3.28 3.68 -8.20
C THR A 107 -2.62 4.77 -9.04
N MET A 108 -1.31 4.67 -9.28
CA MET A 108 -0.56 5.58 -10.16
C MET A 108 -0.97 5.44 -11.63
N HIS A 109 -1.04 4.20 -12.16
CA HIS A 109 -1.38 3.96 -13.57
C HIS A 109 -2.81 4.37 -13.90
N ARG A 110 -3.74 4.28 -12.95
CA ARG A 110 -5.09 4.79 -13.14
C ARG A 110 -5.14 6.32 -13.31
N LEU A 111 -4.18 7.06 -12.76
CA LEU A 111 -4.05 8.51 -13.03
C LEU A 111 -3.52 8.74 -14.45
N VAL A 112 -2.52 7.97 -14.87
CA VAL A 112 -1.93 8.08 -16.23
C VAL A 112 -2.94 7.68 -17.32
N ALA A 113 -3.79 6.68 -17.07
CA ALA A 113 -4.79 6.21 -18.03
C ALA A 113 -6.06 7.10 -18.14
N LYS A 114 -6.26 8.07 -17.24
CA LYS A 114 -7.44 8.96 -17.26
C LYS A 114 -7.24 10.30 -17.97
N VAL A 115 -6.03 10.59 -18.47
CA VAL A 115 -5.77 11.79 -19.27
C VAL A 115 -6.13 11.51 -20.73
N VAL A 116 -7.36 11.83 -21.12
CA VAL A 116 -7.71 12.03 -22.53
C VAL A 116 -7.50 13.52 -22.82
N LEU A 117 -6.40 13.86 -23.49
CA LEU A 117 -6.23 15.18 -24.10
C LEU A 117 -7.25 15.33 -25.23
N ARG A 118 -8.29 16.15 -25.01
CA ARG A 118 -9.06 16.70 -26.13
C ARG A 118 -8.33 17.94 -26.61
N ASN A 119 -7.73 17.84 -27.79
CA ASN A 119 -7.34 19.03 -28.55
C ASN A 119 -8.64 19.71 -29.04
N PRO A 120 -8.79 21.04 -28.91
CA PRO A 120 -9.94 21.76 -29.44
C PRO A 120 -10.03 21.65 -30.98
#